data_AF-A0A3N5LGK0-F1
#
_entry.id   AF-A0A3N5LGK0-F1
#
_cell.length_a   1.000
_cell.length_b   1.000
_cell.length_c   1.000
_cell.angle_alpha   90.00
_cell.angle_beta   90.00
_cell.angle_gamma   90.00
#
_symmetry.space_group_name_H-M   'P 1'
#
loop_
_entity.id
_entity.type
_entity.pdbx_description
1 polymer ?
#
loop_
_entity_poly.entity_id
_entity_poly.type
_entity_poly.pdbx_seq_one_letter_code
_entity_poly.pdbx_strand_id
1 'polypeptide(L)'
;MNKLYRILLAASIVLMLGLLSSCQSQTPVPTALPSPTLPPTPEPTLQPTPNTDEIHAAIVNALMALYVQANRMEVTTVTGDGEPQTNVIEFVPPDRKRLVDEKEGVEYIVAGGIVYALTTSSGQWEETQIPASTFMSDAGITAEQIGSTISDPQWLRKDTLDGHAVNVYSYNSTTSSGDIELHSQTELWVGEADGLPYQMIIDGEILGASTDPGTGETELKAVKALTTTQIDFDPAIQIEPPTP
;
A
#
# COMPACT_ATOMS: atom_id res chain seq x y z
N MET A 1 5.51 28.63 22.72
CA MET A 1 4.17 28.09 22.47
C MET A 1 4.28 26.61 22.74
N ASN A 2 3.81 26.20 23.92
CA ASN A 2 4.12 24.92 24.53
C ASN A 2 2.84 24.11 24.65
N LYS A 3 2.99 22.79 24.52
CA LYS A 3 2.08 21.70 24.91
C LYS A 3 1.37 21.02 23.75
N LEU A 4 2.04 20.01 23.18
CA LEU A 4 1.42 18.82 22.61
C LEU A 4 2.46 17.71 22.64
N TYR A 5 2.64 17.11 23.82
CA TYR A 5 3.34 15.84 23.97
C TYR A 5 2.80 15.14 25.21
N ARG A 6 2.62 13.82 25.07
CA ARG A 6 2.17 12.80 26.03
C ARG A 6 0.70 12.41 25.83
N ILE A 7 0.47 11.14 25.48
CA ILE A 7 -0.09 10.13 26.39
C ILE A 7 0.20 8.72 25.85
N LEU A 8 0.68 7.88 26.76
CA LEU A 8 0.96 6.45 26.68
C LEU A 8 -0.29 5.64 27.10
N LEU A 9 -0.21 4.31 26.89
CA LEU A 9 -0.76 3.21 27.73
C LEU A 9 -2.09 2.52 27.30
N ALA A 10 -1.91 1.31 26.73
CA ALA A 10 -2.25 -0.01 27.30
C ALA A 10 -3.68 -0.61 27.28
N ALA A 11 -3.65 -1.93 27.03
CA ALA A 11 -4.41 -3.03 27.66
C ALA A 11 -5.77 -3.45 27.04
N SER A 12 -5.88 -4.71 26.59
CA SER A 12 -6.47 -5.82 27.39
C SER A 12 -6.92 -7.02 26.55
N ILE A 13 -6.53 -8.18 27.06
CA ILE A 13 -7.01 -9.55 26.81
C ILE A 13 -8.53 -9.68 26.99
N VAL A 14 -9.24 -10.39 26.09
CA VAL A 14 -10.34 -11.30 26.47
C VAL A 14 -10.43 -12.50 25.49
N LEU A 15 -10.25 -13.68 26.09
CA LEU A 15 -10.52 -15.03 25.60
C LEU A 15 -12.04 -15.30 25.55
N MET A 16 -12.58 -15.91 24.50
CA MET A 16 -13.75 -16.78 24.66
C MET A 16 -13.80 -17.94 23.67
N LEU A 17 -13.66 -19.14 24.25
CA LEU A 17 -14.03 -20.44 23.71
C LEU A 17 -15.56 -20.56 23.58
N GLY A 18 -16.03 -21.11 22.48
CA GLY A 18 -17.43 -21.52 22.28
C GLY A 18 -17.52 -22.84 21.53
N LEU A 19 -17.54 -23.94 22.28
CA LEU A 19 -17.88 -25.30 21.82
C LEU A 19 -19.41 -25.44 21.71
N LEU A 20 -19.93 -25.79 20.54
CA LEU A 20 -21.23 -26.46 20.33
C LEU A 20 -21.07 -27.40 19.12
N SER A 21 -21.04 -28.72 19.27
CA SER A 21 -22.13 -29.66 19.57
C SER A 21 -23.02 -29.99 18.36
N SER A 22 -22.92 -31.27 17.96
CA SER A 22 -23.97 -32.16 17.40
C SER A 22 -24.39 -32.02 15.93
N CYS A 23 -24.18 -33.07 15.14
CA CYS A 23 -25.20 -34.08 14.87
C CYS A 23 -24.68 -35.17 13.92
N GLN A 24 -24.75 -36.43 14.39
CA GLN A 24 -24.55 -37.63 13.57
C GLN A 24 -25.74 -37.80 12.61
N SER A 25 -25.46 -38.04 11.33
CA SER A 25 -26.36 -38.75 10.41
C SER A 25 -25.58 -39.89 9.79
N GLN A 26 -25.96 -41.13 10.12
CA GLN A 26 -25.44 -42.33 9.48
C GLN A 26 -26.28 -42.62 8.24
N THR A 27 -25.68 -42.40 7.07
CA THR A 27 -26.23 -42.75 5.76
C THR A 27 -25.87 -44.20 5.41
N PRO A 28 -26.80 -44.99 4.83
CA PRO A 28 -26.53 -46.37 4.45
C PRO A 28 -25.42 -46.49 3.40
N VAL A 29 -24.55 -47.48 3.60
CA VAL A 29 -23.42 -47.82 2.69
C VAL A 29 -23.99 -48.47 1.42
N PRO A 30 -23.79 -47.89 0.23
CA PRO A 30 -24.16 -48.51 -1.03
C PRO A 30 -23.17 -49.61 -1.41
N THR A 31 -23.70 -50.73 -1.90
CA THR A 31 -22.94 -51.82 -2.52
C THR A 31 -22.09 -51.29 -3.68
N ALA A 32 -20.77 -51.42 -3.56
CA ALA A 32 -19.81 -50.93 -4.54
C ALA A 32 -19.95 -51.65 -5.89
N LEU A 33 -20.25 -50.89 -6.95
CA LEU A 33 -20.01 -51.31 -8.32
C LEU A 33 -18.48 -51.37 -8.57
N PRO A 34 -18.01 -52.24 -9.50
CA PRO A 34 -16.61 -52.24 -9.91
C PRO A 34 -16.20 -50.86 -10.43
N SER A 35 -15.17 -50.28 -9.79
CA SER A 35 -14.67 -48.94 -10.10
C SER A 35 -14.10 -48.93 -11.53
N PRO A 36 -14.61 -48.07 -12.44
CA PRO A 36 -14.03 -47.93 -13.76
C PRO A 36 -12.59 -47.43 -13.62
N THR A 37 -11.64 -48.12 -14.26
CA THR A 37 -10.26 -47.66 -14.38
C THR A 37 -10.27 -46.34 -15.14
N LEU A 38 -10.14 -45.22 -14.42
CA LEU A 38 -10.05 -43.91 -15.05
C LEU A 38 -8.76 -43.85 -15.88
N PRO A 39 -8.79 -43.22 -17.06
CA PRO A 39 -7.59 -42.95 -17.83
C PRO A 39 -6.60 -42.14 -16.99
N PRO A 40 -5.29 -42.30 -17.21
CA PRO A 40 -4.27 -41.57 -16.46
C PRO A 40 -4.54 -40.07 -16.55
N THR A 41 -4.67 -39.42 -15.40
CA THR A 41 -4.74 -37.96 -15.31
C THR A 41 -3.47 -37.41 -15.98
N PRO A 42 -3.59 -36.52 -16.98
CA PRO A 42 -2.42 -35.92 -17.60
C PRO A 42 -1.57 -35.24 -16.53
N GLU A 43 -0.27 -35.48 -16.58
CA GLU A 43 0.69 -34.88 -15.66
C GLU A 43 0.62 -33.35 -15.81
N PRO A 44 0.48 -32.59 -14.71
CA PRO A 44 0.34 -31.15 -14.78
C PRO A 44 1.58 -30.57 -15.48
N THR A 45 1.35 -29.91 -16.62
CA THR A 45 2.42 -29.23 -17.35
C THR A 45 2.87 -28.05 -16.49
N LEU A 46 4.12 -28.10 -15.99
CA LEU A 46 4.70 -26.99 -15.24
C LEU A 46 4.72 -25.76 -16.13
N GLN A 47 4.01 -24.71 -15.71
CA GLN A 47 4.05 -23.42 -16.39
C GLN A 47 5.48 -22.85 -16.26
N PRO A 48 6.09 -22.36 -17.35
CA PRO A 48 7.44 -21.81 -17.27
C PRO A 48 7.47 -20.62 -16.31
N THR A 49 8.51 -20.58 -15.46
CA THR A 49 8.78 -19.41 -14.61
C THR A 49 9.13 -18.22 -15.52
N PRO A 50 8.52 -17.04 -15.31
CA PRO A 50 8.86 -15.83 -16.07
C PRO A 50 10.35 -15.50 -15.99
N ASN A 51 10.90 -14.91 -17.05
CA ASN A 51 12.29 -14.43 -17.04
C ASN A 51 12.41 -13.07 -16.32
N THR A 52 13.63 -12.65 -15.99
CA THR A 52 13.88 -11.41 -15.22
C THR A 52 13.31 -10.15 -15.89
N ASP A 53 13.36 -10.04 -17.22
CA ASP A 53 12.84 -8.87 -17.93
C ASP A 53 11.30 -8.83 -17.89
N GLU A 54 10.64 -9.99 -18.01
CA GLU A 54 9.19 -10.12 -17.86
C GLU A 54 8.73 -9.76 -16.44
N ILE A 55 9.50 -10.17 -15.43
CA ILE A 55 9.24 -9.84 -14.02
C ILE A 55 9.39 -8.33 -13.79
N HIS A 56 10.49 -7.74 -14.26
CA HIS A 56 10.74 -6.30 -14.13
C HIS A 56 9.62 -5.49 -14.80
N ALA A 57 9.26 -5.85 -16.04
CA ALA A 57 8.18 -5.18 -16.76
C ALA A 57 6.82 -5.32 -16.05
N ALA A 58 6.51 -6.47 -15.45
CA ALA A 58 5.28 -6.67 -14.69
C ALA A 58 5.22 -5.74 -13.46
N ILE A 59 6.32 -5.64 -12.70
CA ILE A 59 6.42 -4.73 -11.54
C ILE A 59 6.26 -3.27 -11.98
N VAL A 60 6.99 -2.84 -13.01
CA VAL A 60 6.91 -1.46 -13.52
C VAL A 60 5.50 -1.11 -14.00
N ASN A 61 4.86 -2.00 -14.77
CA ASN A 61 3.50 -1.76 -15.27
C ASN A 61 2.48 -1.68 -14.14
N ALA A 62 2.60 -2.55 -13.13
CA ALA A 62 1.73 -2.50 -11.96
C ALA A 62 1.90 -1.18 -11.20
N LEU A 63 3.13 -0.76 -10.90
CA LEU A 63 3.38 0.51 -10.22
C LEU A 63 2.95 1.73 -11.05
N MET A 64 3.09 1.68 -12.37
CA MET A 64 2.58 2.73 -13.27
C MET A 64 1.06 2.90 -13.16
N ALA A 65 0.31 1.82 -12.86
CA ALA A 65 -1.15 1.90 -12.70
C ALA A 65 -1.56 2.89 -11.60
N LEU A 66 -0.75 3.02 -10.53
CA LEU A 66 -0.98 3.95 -9.42
C LEU A 66 -0.96 5.43 -9.85
N TYR A 67 -0.33 5.74 -10.97
CA TYR A 67 -0.19 7.11 -11.49
C TYR A 67 -1.11 7.41 -12.66
N VAL A 68 -1.74 6.40 -13.27
CA VAL A 68 -2.56 6.58 -14.49
C VAL A 68 -4.01 6.16 -14.29
N GLN A 69 -4.37 5.61 -13.14
CA GLN A 69 -5.74 5.22 -12.80
C GLN A 69 -6.15 5.81 -11.44
N ALA A 70 -7.44 6.09 -11.29
CA ALA A 70 -7.99 6.51 -10.01
C ALA A 70 -7.87 5.36 -9.00
N ASN A 71 -7.32 5.66 -7.82
CA ASN A 71 -7.09 4.68 -6.78
C ASN A 71 -7.20 5.29 -5.38
N ARG A 72 -7.51 4.42 -4.43
CA ARG A 72 -7.46 4.67 -2.99
C ARG A 72 -6.44 3.71 -2.39
N MET A 73 -5.56 4.24 -1.55
CA MET A 73 -4.55 3.50 -0.84
C MET A 73 -4.73 3.70 0.66
N GLU A 74 -4.87 2.61 1.39
CA GLU A 74 -4.75 2.61 2.85
C GLU A 74 -3.31 2.23 3.21
N VAL A 75 -2.56 3.20 3.73
CA VAL A 75 -1.13 3.07 4.03
C VAL A 75 -0.94 3.00 5.54
N THR A 76 -0.54 1.84 6.04
CA THR A 76 -0.17 1.65 7.44
C THR A 76 1.35 1.56 7.56
N THR A 77 1.95 2.47 8.32
CA THR A 77 3.39 2.55 8.56
C THR A 77 3.69 2.32 10.02
N VAL A 78 4.65 1.43 10.31
CA VAL A 78 5.18 1.20 11.65
C VAL A 78 6.64 1.60 11.66
N THR A 79 6.99 2.63 12.42
CA THR A 79 8.39 3.04 12.60
C THR A 79 8.99 2.41 13.87
N GLY A 80 10.24 2.71 14.20
CA GLY A 80 10.95 2.11 15.35
C GLY A 80 10.30 2.38 16.73
N ASP A 81 9.34 3.30 16.82
CA ASP A 81 8.51 3.55 18.00
C ASP A 81 7.35 2.53 18.17
N GLY A 82 7.07 1.74 17.14
CA GLY A 82 6.18 0.58 17.17
C GLY A 82 4.69 0.90 17.09
N GLU A 83 4.29 2.16 17.20
CA GLU A 83 2.89 2.56 17.04
C GLU A 83 2.56 2.72 15.55
N PRO A 84 1.57 1.99 15.01
CA PRO A 84 1.17 2.17 13.63
C PRO A 84 0.55 3.56 13.40
N GLN A 85 0.87 4.13 12.25
CA GLN A 85 0.19 5.28 11.67
C GLN A 85 -0.49 4.85 10.38
N THR A 86 -1.78 5.13 10.27
CA THR A 86 -2.58 4.80 9.09
C THR A 86 -3.05 6.07 8.41
N ASN A 87 -2.80 6.16 7.12
CA ASN A 87 -3.22 7.26 6.26
C ASN A 87 -4.01 6.73 5.08
N VAL A 88 -5.02 7.48 4.65
CA VAL A 88 -5.74 7.20 3.40
C VAL A 88 -5.25 8.18 2.35
N ILE A 89 -4.78 7.66 1.22
CA ILE A 89 -4.37 8.44 0.06
C ILE A 89 -5.32 8.12 -1.07
N GLU A 90 -5.98 9.11 -1.63
CA GLU A 90 -6.75 8.97 -2.86
C GLU A 90 -6.08 9.75 -3.97
N PHE A 91 -6.07 9.18 -5.16
CA PHE A 91 -5.51 9.81 -6.34
C PHE A 91 -6.49 9.68 -7.50
N VAL A 92 -6.69 10.79 -8.22
CA VAL A 92 -7.42 10.83 -9.49
C VAL A 92 -6.52 11.54 -10.51
N PRO A 93 -6.06 10.84 -11.57
CA PRO A 93 -5.28 11.47 -12.61
C PRO A 93 -6.00 12.65 -13.27
N PRO A 94 -5.28 13.68 -13.76
CA PRO A 94 -3.82 13.78 -13.74
C PRO A 94 -3.24 14.45 -12.47
N ASP A 95 -4.05 15.18 -11.71
CA ASP A 95 -3.56 16.20 -10.77
C ASP A 95 -4.39 16.34 -9.50
N ARG A 96 -5.20 15.32 -9.15
CA ARG A 96 -6.03 15.34 -7.95
C ARG A 96 -5.52 14.33 -6.95
N LYS A 97 -5.29 14.80 -5.72
CA LYS A 97 -4.84 13.95 -4.62
C LYS A 97 -5.51 14.36 -3.33
N ARG A 98 -5.87 13.39 -2.50
CA ARG A 98 -6.39 13.61 -1.16
C ARG A 98 -5.60 12.75 -0.19
N LEU A 99 -5.18 13.33 0.92
CA LEU A 99 -4.45 12.65 1.98
C LEU A 99 -5.21 12.89 3.28
N VAL A 100 -5.61 11.82 3.96
CA VAL A 100 -6.29 11.86 5.25
C VAL A 100 -5.42 11.18 6.29
N ASP A 101 -5.04 11.91 7.33
CA ASP A 101 -4.51 11.38 8.58
C ASP A 101 -5.59 11.55 9.65
N GLU A 102 -6.38 10.50 9.89
CA GLU A 102 -7.49 10.55 10.84
C GLU A 102 -7.02 10.72 12.29
N LYS A 103 -5.82 10.20 12.61
CA LYS A 103 -5.28 10.21 13.97
C LYS A 103 -4.84 11.62 14.39
N GLU A 104 -4.18 12.33 13.47
CA GLU A 104 -3.76 13.71 13.68
C GLU A 104 -4.88 14.72 13.35
N GLY A 105 -5.97 14.26 12.73
CA GLY A 105 -7.09 15.09 12.29
C GLY A 105 -6.64 16.12 11.25
N VAL A 106 -5.81 15.67 10.32
CA VAL A 106 -5.28 16.49 9.22
C VAL A 106 -5.72 15.89 7.90
N GLU A 107 -6.21 16.74 7.01
CA GLU A 107 -6.56 16.37 5.65
C GLU A 107 -5.96 17.37 4.66
N TYR A 108 -5.41 16.87 3.57
CA TYR A 108 -4.93 17.68 2.44
C TYR A 108 -5.68 17.31 1.17
N ILE A 109 -6.03 18.32 0.38
CA ILE A 109 -6.54 18.16 -0.98
C ILE A 109 -5.64 18.94 -1.93
N VAL A 110 -5.15 18.27 -2.97
CA VAL A 110 -4.49 18.88 -4.12
C VAL A 110 -5.50 18.90 -5.26
N ALA A 111 -5.85 20.09 -5.72
CA ALA A 111 -6.72 20.27 -6.87
C ALA A 111 -6.34 21.51 -7.67
N GLY A 112 -6.13 21.34 -8.98
CA GLY A 112 -5.79 22.42 -9.90
C GLY A 112 -4.46 23.10 -9.57
N GLY A 113 -3.51 22.36 -8.98
CA GLY A 113 -2.23 22.90 -8.53
C GLY A 113 -2.29 23.68 -7.20
N ILE A 114 -3.45 23.72 -6.54
CA ILE A 114 -3.64 24.35 -5.23
C ILE A 114 -3.70 23.26 -4.15
N VAL A 115 -3.06 23.51 -3.02
CA VAL A 115 -3.10 22.64 -1.84
C VAL A 115 -4.01 23.28 -0.79
N TYR A 116 -5.07 22.57 -0.43
CA TYR A 116 -5.96 22.89 0.66
C TYR A 116 -5.62 22.01 1.86
N ALA A 117 -5.70 22.56 3.07
CA ALA A 117 -5.53 21.82 4.31
C ALA A 117 -6.72 22.04 5.24
N LEU A 118 -7.19 20.96 5.87
CA LEU A 118 -8.06 20.97 7.03
C LEU A 118 -7.23 20.46 8.20
N THR A 119 -7.13 21.26 9.26
CA THR A 119 -6.40 20.87 10.48
C THR A 119 -7.33 20.92 11.67
N THR A 120 -7.08 20.09 12.68
CA THR A 120 -7.81 20.14 13.96
C THR A 120 -7.79 21.53 14.60
N SER A 121 -6.73 22.32 14.39
CA SER A 121 -6.63 23.68 14.92
C SER A 121 -7.48 24.72 14.19
N SER A 122 -7.61 24.63 12.86
CA SER A 122 -8.42 25.57 12.09
C SER A 122 -9.90 25.17 12.12
N GLY A 123 -10.18 23.87 12.06
CA GLY A 123 -11.53 23.34 11.90
C GLY A 123 -12.21 23.77 10.59
N GLN A 124 -11.44 24.38 9.68
CA GLN A 124 -11.87 24.93 8.40
C GLN A 124 -10.81 24.65 7.34
N TRP A 125 -11.26 24.56 6.09
CA TRP A 125 -10.38 24.43 4.94
C TRP A 125 -9.66 25.74 4.67
N GLU A 126 -8.36 25.66 4.46
CA GLU A 126 -7.50 26.81 4.13
C GLU A 126 -6.62 26.49 2.93
N GLU A 127 -6.45 27.46 2.04
CA GLU A 127 -5.41 27.40 1.01
C GLU A 127 -4.03 27.54 1.67
N THR A 128 -3.11 26.64 1.33
CA THR A 128 -1.75 26.65 1.86
C THR A 128 -0.78 27.28 0.87
N GLN A 129 0.41 27.64 1.36
CA GLN A 129 1.55 28.02 0.53
C GLN A 129 2.43 26.81 0.15
N ILE A 130 2.02 25.59 0.52
CA ILE A 130 2.78 24.38 0.19
C ILE A 130 2.63 24.14 -1.32
N PRO A 131 3.74 24.00 -2.07
CA PRO A 131 3.65 23.67 -3.48
C PRO A 131 2.92 22.34 -3.68
N ALA A 132 2.01 22.26 -4.67
CA ALA A 132 1.38 21.00 -5.05
C ALA A 132 2.40 19.90 -5.37
N SER A 133 3.60 20.30 -5.81
CA SER A 133 4.69 19.39 -6.10
C SER A 133 5.25 18.61 -4.91
N THR A 134 4.98 19.08 -3.70
CA THR A 134 5.29 18.32 -2.47
C THR A 134 4.45 17.04 -2.37
N PHE A 135 3.26 17.03 -2.98
CA PHE A 135 2.33 15.90 -2.93
C PHE A 135 2.26 15.14 -4.26
N MET A 136 2.50 15.84 -5.36
CA MET A 136 2.45 15.38 -6.75
C MET A 136 3.86 15.50 -7.31
N SER A 137 4.50 14.46 -7.83
CA SER A 137 5.81 14.63 -8.45
C SER A 137 5.77 15.72 -9.54
N ASP A 138 6.73 16.67 -9.51
CA ASP A 138 6.83 17.83 -10.42
C ASP A 138 6.84 17.45 -11.91
N ALA A 139 7.32 16.24 -12.21
CA ALA A 139 7.34 15.64 -13.53
C ALA A 139 6.42 14.42 -13.54
N GLY A 140 5.66 14.25 -14.63
CA GLY A 140 4.90 13.04 -14.85
C GLY A 140 5.80 11.82 -14.69
N ILE A 141 5.41 10.91 -13.79
CA ILE A 141 6.17 9.69 -13.53
C ILE A 141 6.15 8.82 -14.78
N THR A 142 7.32 8.34 -15.19
CA THR A 142 7.50 7.47 -16.35
C THR A 142 7.88 6.06 -15.93
N ALA A 143 7.59 5.10 -16.80
CA ALA A 143 7.98 3.70 -16.59
C ALA A 143 9.51 3.53 -16.46
N GLU A 144 10.30 4.35 -17.16
CA GLU A 144 11.76 4.35 -17.04
C GLU A 144 12.22 4.81 -15.66
N GLN A 145 11.64 5.90 -15.14
CA GLN A 145 11.94 6.38 -13.79
C GLN A 145 11.59 5.33 -12.73
N ILE A 146 10.41 4.72 -12.78
CA ILE A 146 10.05 3.60 -11.89
C ILE A 146 11.01 2.43 -12.07
N GLY A 147 11.30 2.03 -13.30
CA GLY A 147 12.19 0.92 -13.60
C GLY A 147 13.60 1.11 -13.05
N SER A 148 14.08 2.36 -13.02
CA SER A 148 15.41 2.71 -12.52
C SER A 148 15.56 2.61 -11.00
N THR A 149 14.45 2.63 -10.24
CA THR A 149 14.50 2.47 -8.78
C THR A 149 14.51 0.99 -8.38
N ILE A 150 14.19 0.07 -9.28
CA ILE A 150 14.01 -1.37 -9.01
C ILE A 150 15.31 -2.13 -9.28
N SER A 151 15.74 -2.96 -8.33
CA SER A 151 16.81 -3.94 -8.53
C SER A 151 16.42 -5.33 -8.01
N ASP A 152 17.11 -6.36 -8.52
CA ASP A 152 16.92 -7.77 -8.13
C ASP A 152 15.46 -8.26 -8.18
N PRO A 153 14.70 -8.02 -9.25
CA PRO A 153 13.29 -8.41 -9.31
C PRO A 153 13.13 -9.93 -9.37
N GLN A 154 12.20 -10.45 -8.57
CA GLN A 154 11.90 -11.87 -8.42
C GLN A 154 10.40 -12.11 -8.47
N TRP A 155 9.98 -13.14 -9.18
CA TRP A 155 8.66 -13.73 -9.01
C TRP A 155 8.72 -14.75 -7.88
N LEU A 156 7.88 -14.59 -6.87
CA LEU A 156 7.88 -15.45 -5.69
C LEU A 156 6.91 -16.61 -5.85
N ARG A 157 5.64 -16.31 -6.12
CA ARG A 157 4.55 -17.28 -6.08
C ARG A 157 3.28 -16.76 -6.75
N LYS A 158 2.35 -17.69 -7.02
CA LYS A 158 0.93 -17.38 -7.16
C LYS A 158 0.27 -17.34 -5.78
N ASP A 159 -0.74 -16.49 -5.62
CA ASP A 159 -1.48 -16.35 -4.37
C ASP A 159 -2.96 -16.01 -4.65
N THR A 160 -3.74 -15.85 -3.59
CA THR A 160 -5.10 -15.29 -3.66
C THR A 160 -5.25 -14.21 -2.60
N LEU A 161 -5.63 -13.00 -3.03
CA LEU A 161 -5.85 -11.85 -2.17
C LEU A 161 -7.30 -11.37 -2.36
N ASP A 162 -8.11 -11.44 -1.31
CA ASP A 162 -9.53 -11.04 -1.32
C ASP A 162 -10.35 -11.61 -2.49
N GLY A 163 -10.03 -12.83 -2.91
CA GLY A 163 -10.68 -13.53 -4.02
C GLY A 163 -10.07 -13.24 -5.40
N HIS A 164 -9.10 -12.32 -5.50
CA HIS A 164 -8.32 -12.08 -6.72
C HIS A 164 -7.17 -13.08 -6.82
N ALA A 165 -7.02 -13.72 -7.98
CA ALA A 165 -5.80 -14.46 -8.30
C ALA A 165 -4.67 -13.47 -8.60
N VAL A 166 -3.54 -13.60 -7.90
CA VAL A 166 -2.43 -12.65 -7.97
C VAL A 166 -1.08 -13.35 -8.13
N ASN A 167 -0.14 -12.69 -8.79
CA ASN A 167 1.29 -12.99 -8.72
C ASN A 167 1.93 -12.13 -7.64
N VAL A 168 2.79 -12.72 -6.83
CA VAL A 168 3.58 -12.00 -5.83
C VAL A 168 5.00 -11.85 -6.33
N TYR A 169 5.47 -10.60 -6.37
CA TYR A 169 6.81 -10.23 -6.76
C TYR A 169 7.59 -9.68 -5.57
N SER A 170 8.91 -9.82 -5.58
CA SER A 170 9.80 -9.09 -4.67
C SER A 170 10.89 -8.36 -5.44
N TYR A 171 11.32 -7.23 -4.93
CA TYR A 171 12.42 -6.45 -5.47
C TYR A 171 13.03 -5.55 -4.40
N ASN A 172 14.27 -5.12 -4.62
CA ASN A 172 14.89 -4.04 -3.88
C ASN A 172 14.54 -2.71 -4.55
N SER A 173 14.31 -1.67 -3.77
CA SER A 173 14.05 -0.33 -4.25
C SER A 173 15.05 0.66 -3.66
N THR A 174 15.51 1.61 -4.48
CA THR A 174 16.24 2.79 -4.01
C THR A 174 15.57 4.03 -4.56
N THR A 175 15.16 4.92 -3.66
CA THR A 175 14.56 6.22 -3.99
C THR A 175 15.36 7.34 -3.32
N SER A 176 15.23 8.57 -3.80
CA SER A 176 15.95 9.72 -3.24
C SER A 176 14.99 10.82 -2.81
N SER A 177 15.26 11.42 -1.66
CA SER A 177 14.62 12.65 -1.20
C SER A 177 15.69 13.67 -0.84
N GLY A 178 15.93 14.63 -1.75
CA GLY A 178 17.11 15.48 -1.67
C GLY A 178 18.39 14.63 -1.76
N ASP A 179 19.29 14.81 -0.81
CA ASP A 179 20.56 14.08 -0.72
C ASP A 179 20.46 12.75 0.08
N ILE A 180 19.24 12.34 0.46
CA ILE A 180 19.00 11.13 1.25
C ILE A 180 18.51 10.03 0.32
N GLU A 181 19.29 8.95 0.23
CA GLU A 181 18.84 7.69 -0.36
C GLU A 181 18.02 6.90 0.67
N LEU A 182 16.92 6.32 0.21
CA LEU A 182 16.02 5.47 0.98
C LEU A 182 16.01 4.09 0.32
N HIS A 183 16.42 3.08 1.06
CA HIS A 183 16.48 1.71 0.57
C HIS A 183 15.37 0.85 1.18
N SER A 184 14.79 -0.02 0.37
CA SER A 184 13.78 -0.97 0.84
C SER A 184 13.80 -2.30 0.10
N GLN A 185 13.27 -3.32 0.75
CA GLN A 185 12.80 -4.54 0.11
C GLN A 185 11.28 -4.50 0.03
N THR A 186 10.73 -4.78 -1.14
CA THR A 186 9.29 -4.74 -1.40
C THR A 186 8.77 -6.13 -1.77
N GLU A 187 7.58 -6.47 -1.28
CA GLU A 187 6.70 -7.49 -1.85
C GLU A 187 5.48 -6.80 -2.48
N LEU A 188 5.08 -7.22 -3.68
CA LEU A 188 4.00 -6.62 -4.47
C LEU A 188 3.05 -7.70 -4.99
N TRP A 189 1.76 -7.58 -4.70
CA TRP A 189 0.70 -8.48 -5.16
C TRP A 189 0.01 -7.86 -6.37
N VAL A 190 0.12 -8.51 -7.53
CA VAL A 190 -0.39 -8.01 -8.81
C VAL A 190 -1.43 -8.98 -9.38
N GLY A 191 -2.60 -8.48 -9.75
CA GLY A 191 -3.68 -9.27 -10.34
C GLY A 191 -3.25 -10.01 -11.61
N GLU A 192 -3.55 -11.31 -11.68
CA GLU A 192 -3.27 -12.12 -12.88
C GLU A 192 -4.11 -11.67 -14.08
N ALA A 193 -5.33 -11.17 -13.83
CA ALA A 193 -6.30 -10.85 -14.88
C ALA A 193 -6.13 -9.43 -15.44
N ASP A 194 -5.73 -8.47 -14.61
CA ASP A 194 -5.73 -7.03 -14.92
C ASP A 194 -4.36 -6.37 -14.79
N GLY A 195 -3.38 -7.03 -14.18
CA GLY A 195 -2.05 -6.47 -13.94
C GLY A 195 -2.02 -5.35 -12.90
N LEU A 196 -3.08 -5.17 -12.11
CA LEU A 196 -3.17 -4.10 -11.11
C LEU A 196 -2.52 -4.52 -9.78
N PRO A 197 -1.79 -3.63 -9.09
CA PRO A 197 -1.29 -3.90 -7.76
C PRO A 197 -2.41 -3.78 -6.72
N TYR A 198 -2.62 -4.81 -5.91
CA TYR A 198 -3.66 -4.81 -4.88
C TYR A 198 -3.09 -4.63 -3.46
N GLN A 199 -1.85 -5.06 -3.24
CA GLN A 199 -1.17 -4.90 -1.97
C GLN A 199 0.32 -4.71 -2.20
N MET A 200 0.95 -3.95 -1.30
CA MET A 200 2.39 -3.78 -1.24
C MET A 200 2.86 -3.82 0.22
N ILE A 201 3.96 -4.54 0.49
CA ILE A 201 4.65 -4.52 1.79
C ILE A 201 6.07 -4.06 1.56
N ILE A 202 6.50 -3.03 2.28
CA ILE A 202 7.81 -2.40 2.16
C ILE A 202 8.49 -2.49 3.51
N ASP A 203 9.57 -3.27 3.59
CA ASP A 203 10.50 -3.26 4.73
C ASP A 203 11.74 -2.45 4.34
N GLY A 204 11.91 -1.27 4.93
CA GLY A 204 12.97 -0.37 4.49
C GLY A 204 13.03 0.94 5.23
N GLU A 205 13.36 1.98 4.48
CA GLU A 205 13.56 3.33 5.00
C GLU A 205 12.51 4.30 4.44
N ILE A 206 12.02 5.17 5.31
CA ILE A 206 11.21 6.33 4.96
C ILE A 206 11.95 7.60 5.36
N LEU A 207 11.55 8.73 4.77
CA LEU A 207 12.01 10.04 5.22
C LEU A 207 11.32 10.40 6.54
N GLY A 208 12.10 10.53 7.61
CA GLY A 208 11.65 11.07 8.89
C GLY A 208 12.14 12.49 9.11
N ALA A 209 11.32 13.32 9.76
CA ALA A 209 11.70 14.64 10.23
C ALA A 209 11.74 14.67 11.76
N SER A 210 12.76 15.28 12.33
CA SER A 210 12.85 15.53 13.78
C SER A 210 13.14 17.00 14.02
N THR A 211 12.41 17.63 14.94
CA THR A 211 12.62 19.04 15.28
C THR A 211 13.23 19.14 16.67
N ASP A 212 14.38 19.81 16.77
CA ASP A 212 15.00 20.09 18.06
C ASP A 212 14.11 21.07 18.85
N PRO A 213 13.67 20.72 20.08
CA PRO A 213 12.76 21.57 20.85
C PRO A 213 13.42 22.83 21.44
N GLY A 214 14.75 22.88 21.51
CA GLY A 214 15.53 24.01 21.98
C GLY A 214 15.83 25.04 20.89
N THR A 215 16.13 24.60 19.67
CA THR A 215 16.45 25.48 18.54
C THR A 215 15.29 25.70 17.57
N GLY A 216 14.36 24.75 17.49
CA GLY A 216 13.31 24.71 16.48
C GLY A 216 13.79 24.27 15.10
N GLU A 217 15.04 23.84 14.97
CA GLU A 217 15.60 23.35 13.70
C GLU A 217 15.07 21.95 13.39
N THR A 218 14.70 21.71 12.13
CA THR A 218 14.25 20.41 11.63
C THR A 218 15.37 19.71 10.88
N GLU A 219 15.68 18.48 11.29
CA GLU A 219 16.59 17.57 10.61
C GLU A 219 15.79 16.48 9.87
N LEU A 220 16.17 16.20 8.63
CA LEU A 220 15.64 15.09 7.83
C LEU A 220 16.61 13.91 7.88
N LYS A 221 16.08 12.69 8.01
CA LYS A 221 16.90 11.46 8.03
C LYS A 221 16.12 10.26 7.53
N ALA A 222 16.85 9.23 7.07
CA ALA A 222 16.28 7.91 6.84
C ALA A 222 15.88 7.26 8.17
N VAL A 223 14.65 6.75 8.25
CA VAL A 223 14.11 6.04 9.40
C VAL A 223 13.61 4.68 8.96
N LYS A 224 13.98 3.62 9.69
CA LYS A 224 13.47 2.28 9.42
C LYS A 224 11.96 2.21 9.66
N ALA A 225 11.24 1.60 8.73
CA ALA A 225 9.81 1.39 8.83
C ALA A 225 9.38 0.14 8.06
N LEU A 226 8.30 -0.47 8.55
CA LEU A 226 7.51 -1.44 7.81
C LEU A 226 6.23 -0.75 7.35
N THR A 227 6.02 -0.71 6.04
CA THR A 227 4.83 -0.10 5.43
C THR A 227 4.01 -1.17 4.72
N THR A 228 2.73 -1.24 5.05
CA THR A 228 1.75 -2.04 4.31
C THR A 228 0.81 -1.08 3.60
N THR A 229 0.57 -1.33 2.32
CA THR A 229 -0.37 -0.56 1.51
C THR A 229 -1.40 -1.51 0.90
N GLN A 230 -2.68 -1.26 1.17
CA GLN A 230 -3.80 -1.86 0.45
C GLN A 230 -4.28 -0.89 -0.63
N ILE A 231 -4.60 -1.39 -1.82
CA ILE A 231 -4.82 -0.56 -3.01
C ILE A 231 -6.12 -0.99 -3.69
N ASP A 232 -7.05 -0.04 -3.76
CA ASP A 232 -8.32 -0.18 -4.45
C ASP A 232 -8.35 0.74 -5.67
N PHE A 233 -8.62 0.19 -6.85
CA PHE A 233 -8.86 0.97 -8.06
C PHE A 233 -10.36 1.22 -8.23
N ASP A 234 -10.77 2.47 -8.14
CA ASP A 234 -12.17 2.87 -8.31
C ASP A 234 -12.27 4.12 -9.20
N PRO A 235 -12.77 3.99 -10.45
CA PRO A 235 -12.95 5.12 -11.35
C PRO A 235 -14.04 6.10 -10.89
N ALA A 236 -14.85 5.75 -9.89
CA ALA A 236 -15.88 6.62 -9.33
C ALA A 236 -15.34 7.60 -8.29
N ILE A 237 -14.09 7.46 -7.82
CA ILE A 237 -13.46 8.43 -6.92
C ILE A 237 -13.46 9.82 -7.58
N GLN A 238 -13.93 10.81 -6.83
CA GLN A 238 -13.89 12.23 -7.21
C GLN A 238 -13.22 13.00 -6.08
N ILE A 239 -12.38 13.96 -6.45
CA ILE A 239 -11.69 14.85 -5.51
C ILE A 239 -11.92 16.27 -6.02
N GLU A 240 -12.71 17.03 -5.26
CA GLU A 240 -13.05 18.41 -5.58
C GLU A 240 -12.38 19.36 -4.58
N PRO A 241 -12.08 20.62 -4.99
CA PRO A 241 -11.72 21.66 -4.04
C PRO A 241 -12.81 21.80 -2.96
N PRO A 242 -12.43 22.11 -1.71
CA PRO A 242 -13.40 22.36 -0.66
C PRO A 242 -14.29 23.56 -1.01
N THR A 243 -15.58 23.47 -0.67
CA THR A 243 -16.51 24.59 -0.80
C THR A 243 -16.27 25.62 0.32
N PRO A 244 -16.32 26.94 0.03
CA PRO A 244 -16.21 28.00 1.02
C PRO A 244 -17.27 27.95 2.13
#